data_AF-A0A0B4EN03-F1
#
_entry.id   AF-A0A0B4EN03-F1
#
_cell.length_a   1.000
_cell.length_b   1.000
_cell.length_c   1.000
_cell.angle_alpha   90.00
_cell.angle_beta   90.00
_cell.angle_gamma   90.00
#
_symmetry.space_group_name_H-M   'P 1'
#
loop_
_entity.id
_entity.type
_entity.pdbx_description
1 polymer ?
#
loop_
_entity_poly.entity_id
_entity_poly.type
_entity_poly.pdbx_seq_one_letter_code
_entity_poly.pdbx_strand_id
1 'polypeptide(L)'
;MSYEYYPITGIPVQPGEQPPARRELAGWSTSTVPEDQIQVSLFIRALQKMQDKNPLEELLSYFQIAGIHGYPVVPWDHSTQHGFYCTHGSITFPTWHRPYMLLYEQVLYNIMDQELIPGITDTAVRQDWKKAAQQWRLPFWDWAIPQSDTNKFGVPGIVGLEQLEILKLGGKDKESVKNPLYKYTNKINGEELSMNDPKMKPYQLDYDAYGGIYNKSIGTSRYGNPSLPDWVEGFVDNAKIEEAMENPEAPNWQKGVSIAENVYRILTDVYFQSYETFASTYLTHDKKNLTPTEYLSLEMIHNNIHVGPPTGGWVEGPATKVTGVPVTAGHMADVPVASFDPIFWLHHCNVDRLLAIWQYLNPDKWFGEEPPPTPGHTDITPLPTDDLPPFHINKQGKYYNSNDARYSEKLGYTYQDLVNTDIDKLKAELLAKYGKHTKKLLQPVKGIRPVPGVSEETFPDYIINVEYDRFALGGEPYAVKFHVEMTNDQGKTESCTLGSFHNFTSPVVPDCENCQKQKDKSAKSKAQVPITLPLHGIVRSTRFRDVVSLEPVHVNVLLEQALKISVTKVSSPPCRP
;
A
#
# COMPACT_ATOMS: atom_id res chain seq x y z
N MET A 1 -0.24 8.65 40.65
CA MET A 1 0.84 8.74 39.65
C MET A 1 0.19 9.12 38.33
N SER A 2 0.79 10.02 37.56
CA SER A 2 0.32 10.31 36.20
C SER A 2 0.46 9.06 35.33
N TYR A 3 -0.43 8.89 34.35
CA TYR A 3 -0.31 7.84 33.34
C TYR A 3 1.04 7.97 32.59
N GLU A 4 1.67 6.84 32.25
CA GLU A 4 2.86 6.81 31.40
C GLU A 4 2.48 6.28 30.02
N TYR A 5 2.62 7.12 29.00
CA TYR A 5 2.35 6.76 27.59
C TYR A 5 3.39 5.79 27.04
N TYR A 6 3.02 5.02 26.02
CA TYR A 6 3.93 4.10 25.35
C TYR A 6 4.87 4.86 24.39
N PRO A 7 6.19 4.96 24.70
CA PRO A 7 7.12 5.70 23.83
C PRO A 7 7.47 4.87 22.59
N ILE A 8 7.18 5.42 21.42
CA ILE A 8 7.57 4.86 20.13
C ILE A 8 8.91 5.49 19.74
N THR A 9 10.00 4.74 19.88
CA THR A 9 11.38 5.20 19.65
C THR A 9 12.08 4.47 18.51
N GLY A 10 11.49 3.39 18.01
CA GLY A 10 12.16 2.44 17.13
C GLY A 10 13.08 1.48 17.87
N ILE A 11 13.69 0.57 17.11
CA ILE A 11 14.66 -0.39 17.64
C ILE A 11 15.98 0.35 17.90
N PRO A 12 16.58 0.23 19.10
CA PRO A 12 17.83 0.90 19.42
C PRO A 12 18.96 0.54 18.45
N VAL A 13 19.67 1.56 17.97
CA VAL A 13 20.90 1.42 17.17
C VAL A 13 22.09 1.81 18.04
N GLN A 14 23.19 1.05 17.98
CA GLN A 14 24.38 1.37 18.76
C GLN A 14 24.97 2.71 18.32
N PRO A 15 25.49 3.53 19.26
CA PRO A 15 26.12 4.80 18.91
C PRO A 15 27.24 4.63 17.88
N GLY A 16 27.15 5.35 16.76
CA GLY A 16 28.14 5.31 15.68
C GLY A 16 27.93 4.23 14.62
N GLU A 17 26.96 3.33 14.81
CA GLU A 17 26.55 2.36 13.78
C GLU A 17 25.50 2.95 12.83
N GLN A 18 25.53 2.49 11.57
CA GLN A 18 24.46 2.79 10.62
C GLN A 18 23.20 2.01 11.01
N PRO A 19 22.01 2.63 10.95
CA PRO A 19 20.76 1.91 11.18
C PRO A 19 20.62 0.71 10.24
N PRO A 20 20.22 -0.47 10.74
CA PRO A 20 19.90 -1.62 9.90
C PRO A 20 18.80 -1.29 8.88
N ALA A 21 18.88 -1.93 7.72
CA ALA A 21 17.94 -1.72 6.63
C ALA A 21 16.70 -2.62 6.76
N ARG A 22 15.52 -2.04 6.52
CA ARG A 22 14.34 -2.78 6.10
C ARG A 22 14.62 -3.38 4.71
N ARG A 23 14.41 -4.70 4.58
CA ARG A 23 14.76 -5.48 3.38
C ARG A 23 13.51 -5.95 2.63
N GLU A 24 13.68 -6.20 1.34
CA GLU A 24 12.61 -6.76 0.50
C GLU A 24 12.26 -8.18 0.97
N LEU A 25 10.97 -8.43 1.24
CA LEU A 25 10.49 -9.62 1.94
C LEU A 25 10.82 -10.93 1.20
N ALA A 26 10.57 -11.02 -0.10
CA ALA A 26 10.76 -12.27 -0.85
C ALA A 26 12.24 -12.71 -0.81
N GLY A 27 13.16 -11.79 -1.11
CA GLY A 27 14.59 -12.06 -1.09
C GLY A 27 15.15 -12.32 0.31
N TRP A 28 14.69 -11.57 1.31
CA TRP A 28 15.13 -11.78 2.70
C TRP A 28 14.62 -13.10 3.28
N SER A 29 13.35 -13.43 3.06
CA SER A 29 12.70 -14.63 3.62
C SER A 29 13.25 -15.96 3.09
N THR A 30 13.80 -15.95 1.88
CA THR A 30 14.39 -17.12 1.22
C THR A 30 15.91 -17.19 1.33
N SER A 31 16.51 -16.24 2.06
CA SER A 31 17.96 -16.17 2.24
C SER A 31 18.53 -17.42 2.91
N THR A 32 19.70 -17.84 2.42
CA THR A 32 20.47 -18.95 3.00
C THR A 32 21.48 -18.46 4.05
N VAL A 33 21.57 -17.15 4.28
CA VAL A 33 22.40 -16.56 5.33
C VAL A 33 21.84 -17.00 6.69
N PRO A 34 22.66 -17.60 7.59
CA PRO A 34 22.17 -18.11 8.87
C PRO A 34 21.47 -17.06 9.74
N GLU A 35 21.99 -15.83 9.74
CA GLU A 35 21.37 -14.72 10.47
C GLU A 35 19.97 -14.39 9.95
N ASP A 36 19.78 -14.33 8.63
CA ASP A 36 18.48 -14.07 8.02
C ASP A 36 17.46 -15.16 8.40
N GLN A 37 17.87 -16.42 8.45
CA GLN A 37 17.00 -17.53 8.88
C GLN A 37 16.57 -17.41 10.34
N ILE A 38 17.45 -16.92 11.21
CA ILE A 38 17.11 -16.60 12.60
C ILE A 38 16.11 -15.44 12.62
N GLN A 39 16.36 -14.36 11.88
CA GLN A 39 15.47 -13.20 11.83
C GLN A 39 14.07 -13.55 11.33
N VAL A 40 13.95 -14.37 10.26
CA VAL A 40 12.66 -14.87 9.76
C VAL A 40 11.95 -15.68 10.84
N SER A 41 12.67 -16.57 11.52
CA SER A 41 12.11 -17.41 12.59
C SER A 41 11.62 -16.59 13.77
N LEU A 42 12.35 -15.53 14.15
CA LEU A 42 11.96 -14.57 15.18
C LEU A 42 10.74 -13.75 14.76
N PHE A 43 10.71 -13.24 13.53
CA PHE A 43 9.60 -12.44 13.01
C PHE A 43 8.29 -13.22 13.01
N ILE A 44 8.30 -14.45 12.48
CA ILE A 44 7.10 -15.30 12.45
C ILE A 44 6.60 -15.59 13.85
N ARG A 45 7.48 -15.94 14.80
CA ARG A 45 7.07 -16.20 16.19
C ARG A 45 6.58 -14.96 16.92
N ALA A 46 7.25 -13.82 16.71
CA ALA A 46 6.86 -12.57 17.34
C ALA A 46 5.50 -12.09 16.84
N LEU A 47 5.25 -12.20 15.54
CA LEU A 47 3.95 -11.86 14.96
C LEU A 47 2.85 -12.81 15.44
N GLN A 48 3.10 -14.11 15.47
CA GLN A 48 2.14 -15.07 16.03
C GLN A 48 1.81 -14.72 17.48
N LYS A 49 2.83 -14.44 18.31
CA LYS A 49 2.63 -14.07 19.70
C LYS A 49 1.88 -12.75 19.85
N MET A 50 2.14 -11.76 18.99
CA MET A 50 1.42 -10.48 18.95
C MET A 50 -0.06 -10.67 18.59
N GLN A 51 -0.37 -11.59 17.68
CA GLN A 51 -1.74 -11.94 17.28
C GLN A 51 -2.49 -12.76 18.34
N ASP A 52 -1.78 -13.55 19.16
CA ASP A 52 -2.37 -14.33 20.25
C ASP A 52 -2.58 -13.50 21.54
N LYS A 53 -2.07 -12.26 21.62
CA LYS A 53 -2.29 -11.35 22.77
C LYS A 53 -3.78 -11.04 22.94
N ASN A 54 -4.24 -10.95 24.18
CA ASN A 54 -5.64 -10.64 24.49
C ASN A 54 -5.92 -9.14 24.26
N PRO A 55 -6.78 -8.76 23.31
CA PRO A 55 -7.01 -7.36 22.98
C PRO A 55 -7.75 -6.55 24.04
N LEU A 56 -8.38 -7.21 25.02
CA LEU A 56 -9.04 -6.55 26.15
C LEU A 56 -8.05 -6.12 27.24
N GLU A 57 -6.91 -6.80 27.32
CA GLU A 57 -5.95 -6.69 28.43
C GLU A 57 -4.62 -6.09 27.96
N GLU A 58 -4.26 -6.28 26.69
CA GLU A 58 -2.96 -5.92 26.14
C GLU A 58 -3.09 -4.84 25.05
N LEU A 59 -2.74 -3.60 25.40
CA LEU A 59 -2.71 -2.43 24.51
C LEU A 59 -1.88 -2.65 23.23
N LEU A 60 -0.83 -3.49 23.33
CA LEU A 60 0.10 -3.80 22.24
C LEU A 60 -0.26 -5.11 21.51
N SER A 61 -1.48 -5.61 21.69
CA SER A 61 -2.00 -6.72 20.87
C SER A 61 -2.13 -6.30 19.40
N TYR A 62 -2.09 -7.29 18.51
CA TYR A 62 -2.28 -7.05 17.08
C TYR A 62 -3.59 -6.32 16.78
N PHE A 63 -4.70 -6.73 17.41
CA PHE A 63 -6.01 -6.11 17.21
C PHE A 63 -6.02 -4.63 17.63
N GLN A 64 -5.47 -4.30 18.80
CA GLN A 64 -5.42 -2.91 19.29
C GLN A 64 -4.60 -2.02 18.35
N ILE A 65 -3.44 -2.53 17.90
CA ILE A 65 -2.56 -1.79 17.00
C ILE A 65 -3.17 -1.66 15.60
N ALA A 66 -3.80 -2.71 15.05
CA ALA A 66 -4.56 -2.63 13.81
C ALA A 66 -5.72 -1.61 13.92
N GLY A 67 -6.43 -1.61 15.05
CA GLY A 67 -7.56 -0.72 15.31
C GLY A 67 -7.24 0.77 15.30
N ILE A 68 -5.97 1.16 15.51
CA ILE A 68 -5.52 2.57 15.39
C ILE A 68 -5.88 3.16 14.02
N HIS A 69 -5.72 2.38 12.94
CA HIS A 69 -5.94 2.86 11.58
C HIS A 69 -7.39 3.31 11.36
N GLY A 70 -8.34 2.55 11.90
CA GLY A 70 -9.74 2.70 11.56
C GLY A 70 -10.66 2.32 12.70
N TYR A 71 -11.40 1.23 12.51
CA TYR A 71 -12.26 0.69 13.56
C TYR A 71 -11.51 -0.36 14.39
N PRO A 72 -11.92 -0.57 15.66
CA PRO A 72 -12.99 0.16 16.38
C PRO A 72 -12.62 1.61 16.70
N VAL A 73 -13.63 2.49 16.72
CA VAL A 73 -13.46 3.92 17.02
C VAL A 73 -13.31 4.13 18.53
N VAL A 74 -12.12 3.81 19.03
CA VAL A 74 -11.76 3.91 20.44
C VAL A 74 -10.42 4.64 20.62
N PRO A 75 -10.21 5.36 21.73
CA PRO A 75 -8.91 5.92 22.04
C PRO A 75 -7.84 4.84 22.19
N TRP A 76 -6.66 5.05 21.61
CA TRP A 76 -5.48 4.23 21.84
C TRP A 76 -4.44 4.99 22.68
N ASP A 77 -3.82 4.32 23.65
CA ASP A 77 -2.79 4.88 24.56
C ASP A 77 -3.21 6.22 25.19
N HIS A 78 -4.47 6.31 25.65
CA HIS A 78 -5.05 7.51 26.29
C HIS A 78 -4.98 8.78 25.43
N SER A 79 -4.94 8.64 24.10
CA SER A 79 -5.08 9.77 23.19
C SER A 79 -6.39 10.52 23.41
N THR A 80 -6.35 11.84 23.25
CA THR A 80 -7.50 12.73 23.45
C THR A 80 -8.44 12.78 22.23
N GLN A 81 -8.01 12.27 21.08
CA GLN A 81 -8.84 12.18 19.88
C GLN A 81 -9.68 10.89 19.88
N HIS A 82 -10.85 10.95 19.26
CA HIS A 82 -11.95 9.99 19.41
C HIS A 82 -11.77 8.63 18.71
N GLY A 83 -10.55 8.16 18.42
CA GLY A 83 -10.33 6.95 17.61
C GLY A 83 -10.44 7.22 16.10
N PHE A 84 -10.14 6.22 15.25
CA PHE A 84 -10.05 6.37 13.78
C PHE A 84 -9.00 7.42 13.33
N TYR A 85 -7.73 7.10 13.50
CA TYR A 85 -6.64 8.08 13.42
C TYR A 85 -6.02 8.27 12.03
N CYS A 86 -6.25 7.36 11.07
CA CYS A 86 -5.52 7.39 9.81
C CYS A 86 -5.75 8.69 9.01
N THR A 87 -4.66 9.24 8.47
CA THR A 87 -4.73 10.40 7.58
C THR A 87 -4.71 9.94 6.13
N HIS A 88 -5.83 10.09 5.43
CA HIS A 88 -5.95 9.90 3.98
C HIS A 88 -6.50 11.17 3.34
N GLY A 89 -6.13 11.47 2.09
CA GLY A 89 -6.50 12.72 1.42
C GLY A 89 -5.89 13.93 2.10
N SER A 90 -4.71 13.76 2.69
CA SER A 90 -3.97 14.77 3.43
C SER A 90 -2.47 14.61 3.17
N ILE A 91 -1.73 15.71 3.14
CA ILE A 91 -0.26 15.70 2.96
C ILE A 91 0.49 15.05 4.13
N THR A 92 -0.17 14.84 5.28
CA THR A 92 0.35 14.03 6.39
C THR A 92 0.22 12.52 6.18
N PHE A 93 -0.42 12.06 5.09
CA PHE A 93 -0.56 10.63 4.77
C PHE A 93 0.75 9.85 4.94
N PRO A 94 1.87 10.22 4.30
CA PRO A 94 3.10 9.45 4.44
C PRO A 94 3.70 9.53 5.86
N THR A 95 3.61 10.70 6.50
CA THR A 95 4.25 10.95 7.80
C THR A 95 3.48 10.40 8.98
N TRP A 96 2.17 10.20 8.87
CA TRP A 96 1.37 9.51 9.87
C TRP A 96 1.60 7.99 9.83
N HIS A 97 1.70 7.39 8.63
CA HIS A 97 1.92 5.96 8.49
C HIS A 97 3.34 5.52 8.91
N ARG A 98 4.32 6.42 8.87
CA ARG A 98 5.70 6.12 9.31
C ARG A 98 5.84 5.74 10.79
N PRO A 99 5.42 6.56 11.78
CA PRO A 99 5.42 6.16 13.18
C PRO A 99 4.45 4.99 13.45
N TYR A 100 3.43 4.78 12.60
CA TYR A 100 2.59 3.59 12.69
C TYR A 100 3.37 2.30 12.37
N MET A 101 4.17 2.30 11.28
CA MET A 101 5.09 1.20 10.98
C MET A 101 6.15 1.03 12.06
N LEU A 102 6.66 2.15 12.61
CA LEU A 102 7.65 2.13 13.69
C LEU A 102 7.11 1.49 14.98
N LEU A 103 5.86 1.79 15.36
CA LEU A 103 5.17 1.15 16.48
C LEU A 103 5.09 -0.37 16.28
N TYR A 104 4.61 -0.81 15.12
CA TYR A 104 4.46 -2.22 14.79
C TYR A 104 5.81 -2.96 14.82
N GLU A 105 6.83 -2.38 14.19
CA GLU A 105 8.20 -2.90 14.19
C GLU A 105 8.77 -3.00 15.62
N GLN A 106 8.63 -1.95 16.43
CA GLN A 106 9.13 -1.91 17.79
C GLN A 106 8.46 -2.97 18.68
N VAL A 107 7.14 -3.16 18.55
CA VAL A 107 6.40 -4.16 19.32
C VAL A 107 6.86 -5.58 18.97
N LEU A 108 7.02 -5.89 17.68
CA LEU A 108 7.56 -7.17 17.25
C LEU A 108 8.96 -7.41 17.80
N TYR A 109 9.85 -6.43 17.69
CA TYR A 109 11.20 -6.54 18.26
C TYR A 109 11.18 -6.75 19.78
N ASN A 110 10.34 -6.01 20.52
CA ASN A 110 10.22 -6.20 21.97
C ASN A 110 9.77 -7.62 22.32
N ILE A 111 8.84 -8.19 21.56
CA ILE A 111 8.43 -9.59 21.73
C ILE A 111 9.60 -10.55 21.47
N MET A 112 10.37 -10.35 20.39
CA MET A 112 11.58 -11.14 20.12
C MET A 112 12.54 -11.07 21.31
N ASP A 113 12.79 -9.85 21.78
CA ASP A 113 13.86 -9.54 22.72
C ASP A 113 13.55 -9.92 24.16
N GLN A 114 12.31 -9.69 24.59
CA GLN A 114 11.89 -9.78 25.98
C GLN A 114 11.08 -11.05 26.27
N GLU A 115 10.46 -11.65 25.25
CA GLU A 115 9.53 -12.78 25.44
C GLU A 115 10.03 -14.08 24.80
N LEU A 116 10.75 -14.02 23.67
CA LEU A 116 11.23 -15.21 22.95
C LEU A 116 12.69 -15.57 23.29
N ILE A 117 13.64 -14.68 23.01
CA ILE A 117 15.08 -14.92 23.18
C ILE A 117 15.47 -15.34 24.62
N PRO A 118 14.87 -14.80 25.69
CA PRO A 118 15.21 -15.22 27.06
C PRO A 118 14.95 -16.70 27.34
N GLY A 119 14.07 -17.36 26.58
CA GLY A 119 13.79 -18.79 26.68
C GLY A 119 14.89 -19.70 26.12
N ILE A 120 15.88 -19.16 25.40
CA ILE A 120 17.01 -19.93 24.86
C ILE A 120 18.01 -20.22 25.98
N THR A 121 18.21 -21.50 26.31
CA THR A 121 19.04 -21.94 27.44
C THR A 121 20.54 -21.88 27.15
N ASP A 122 20.96 -22.21 25.93
CA ASP A 122 22.36 -22.08 25.51
C ASP A 122 22.74 -20.60 25.38
N THR A 123 23.75 -20.17 26.14
CA THR A 123 24.12 -18.76 26.21
C THR A 123 24.76 -18.25 24.92
N ALA A 124 25.57 -19.05 24.22
CA ALA A 124 26.19 -18.63 22.97
C ALA A 124 25.13 -18.48 21.87
N VAL A 125 24.24 -19.48 21.75
CA VAL A 125 23.14 -19.43 20.78
C VAL A 125 22.19 -18.27 21.08
N ARG A 126 21.86 -18.04 22.36
CA ARG A 126 21.05 -16.88 22.76
C ARG A 126 21.68 -15.55 22.33
N GLN A 127 23.00 -15.40 22.42
CA GLN A 127 23.69 -14.20 21.95
C GLN A 127 23.63 -14.04 20.43
N ASP A 128 23.75 -15.14 19.67
CA ASP A 128 23.62 -15.09 18.22
C ASP A 128 22.19 -14.67 17.80
N TRP A 129 21.17 -15.23 18.46
CA TRP A 129 19.78 -14.85 18.22
C TRP A 129 19.48 -13.39 18.63
N LYS A 130 20.07 -12.92 19.73
CA LYS A 130 19.98 -11.51 20.16
C LYS A 130 20.59 -10.58 19.12
N LYS A 131 21.76 -10.90 18.57
CA LYS A 131 22.41 -10.10 17.51
C LYS A 131 21.55 -10.05 16.26
N ALA A 132 21.02 -11.18 15.83
CA ALA A 132 20.11 -11.26 14.68
C ALA A 132 18.88 -10.37 14.89
N ALA A 133 18.25 -10.41 16.08
CA ALA A 133 17.11 -9.55 16.42
C ALA A 133 17.45 -8.06 16.37
N GLN A 134 18.65 -7.66 16.83
CA GLN A 134 19.11 -6.26 16.81
C GLN A 134 19.28 -5.74 15.37
N GLN A 135 19.64 -6.60 14.42
CA GLN A 135 19.76 -6.27 13.01
C GLN A 135 18.42 -6.37 12.25
N TRP A 136 17.42 -7.05 12.80
CA TRP A 136 16.13 -7.20 12.17
C TRP A 136 15.39 -5.87 12.06
N ARG A 137 14.73 -5.64 10.93
CA ARG A 137 13.79 -4.55 10.69
C ARG A 137 12.59 -5.09 9.90
N LEU A 138 11.44 -4.43 10.01
CA LEU A 138 10.21 -4.81 9.35
C LEU A 138 10.42 -4.88 7.82
N PRO A 139 10.26 -6.05 7.18
CA PRO A 139 10.47 -6.17 5.73
C PRO A 139 9.37 -5.44 4.94
N PHE A 140 9.68 -5.03 3.72
CA PHE A 140 8.72 -4.40 2.81
C PHE A 140 8.34 -5.34 1.66
N TRP A 141 7.11 -5.21 1.16
CA TRP A 141 6.65 -5.90 -0.03
C TRP A 141 6.72 -4.99 -1.25
N ASP A 142 7.63 -5.30 -2.17
CA ASP A 142 7.78 -4.57 -3.42
C ASP A 142 6.82 -5.09 -4.49
N TRP A 143 5.59 -4.62 -4.44
CA TRP A 143 4.53 -4.98 -5.38
C TRP A 143 4.78 -4.47 -6.82
N ALA A 144 5.78 -3.62 -7.06
CA ALA A 144 6.03 -3.02 -8.38
C ALA A 144 6.88 -3.93 -9.29
N ILE A 145 7.33 -5.07 -8.78
CA ILE A 145 8.12 -6.05 -9.51
C ILE A 145 7.60 -7.46 -9.26
N PRO A 146 7.96 -8.43 -10.13
CA PRO A 146 7.79 -9.83 -9.80
C PRO A 146 8.57 -10.20 -8.54
N GLN A 147 7.94 -10.98 -7.66
CA GLN A 147 8.56 -11.43 -6.41
C GLN A 147 9.68 -12.42 -6.73
N SER A 148 10.81 -12.29 -6.04
CA SER A 148 12.04 -13.04 -6.35
C SER A 148 11.92 -14.54 -6.07
N ASP A 149 11.00 -14.94 -5.20
CA ASP A 149 10.75 -16.32 -4.79
C ASP A 149 9.68 -17.02 -5.64
N THR A 150 8.68 -16.30 -6.15
CA THR A 150 7.62 -16.85 -7.02
C THR A 150 7.84 -16.59 -8.51
N ASN A 151 8.71 -15.63 -8.86
CA ASN A 151 8.88 -15.08 -10.22
C ASN A 151 7.60 -14.50 -10.84
N LYS A 152 6.63 -14.11 -10.01
CA LYS A 152 5.33 -13.56 -10.44
C LYS A 152 5.03 -12.23 -9.79
N PHE A 153 4.18 -11.43 -10.41
CA PHE A 153 3.50 -10.36 -9.68
C PHE A 153 2.49 -10.99 -8.72
N GLY A 154 2.37 -10.42 -7.53
CA GLY A 154 1.51 -10.95 -6.47
C GLY A 154 2.16 -10.80 -5.10
N VAL A 155 1.64 -11.58 -4.14
CA VAL A 155 2.19 -11.62 -2.78
C VAL A 155 3.52 -12.38 -2.74
N PRO A 156 4.46 -12.04 -1.84
CA PRO A 156 5.65 -12.85 -1.60
C PRO A 156 5.28 -14.28 -1.21
N GLY A 157 6.09 -15.27 -1.60
CA GLY A 157 5.83 -16.69 -1.35
C GLY A 157 5.61 -16.99 0.13
N ILE A 158 6.37 -16.38 1.03
CA ILE A 158 6.17 -16.51 2.49
C ILE A 158 4.78 -16.04 2.95
N VAL A 159 4.13 -15.09 2.27
CA VAL A 159 2.76 -14.65 2.59
C VAL A 159 1.72 -15.62 2.04
N GLY A 160 2.05 -16.32 0.95
CA GLY A 160 1.14 -17.21 0.24
C GLY A 160 0.93 -18.60 0.86
N LEU A 161 1.74 -18.98 1.85
CA LEU A 161 1.72 -20.32 2.46
C LEU A 161 0.94 -20.33 3.78
N GLU A 162 0.09 -21.33 4.00
CA GLU A 162 -0.61 -21.49 5.30
C GLU A 162 0.31 -21.96 6.44
N GLN A 163 1.34 -22.71 6.09
CA GLN A 163 2.34 -23.26 7.01
C GLN A 163 3.74 -22.87 6.52
N LEU A 164 4.64 -22.58 7.46
CA LEU A 164 6.02 -22.21 7.18
C LEU A 164 7.00 -23.16 7.88
N GLU A 165 8.13 -23.42 7.24
CA GLU A 165 9.25 -24.15 7.80
C GLU A 165 10.33 -23.17 8.30
N ILE A 166 10.35 -22.92 9.60
CA ILE A 166 11.28 -21.99 10.27
C ILE A 166 12.20 -22.73 11.25
N LEU A 167 13.30 -22.11 11.68
CA LEU A 167 14.17 -22.70 12.70
C LEU A 167 13.42 -22.84 14.03
N LYS A 168 13.62 -23.96 14.71
CA LYS A 168 13.26 -24.11 16.12
C LYS A 168 13.95 -23.03 16.94
N LEU A 169 13.25 -22.46 17.92
CA LEU A 169 13.80 -21.39 18.76
C LEU A 169 15.08 -21.86 19.47
N GLY A 170 16.20 -21.19 19.21
CA GLY A 170 17.52 -21.58 19.74
C GLY A 170 18.12 -22.84 19.12
N GLY A 171 17.59 -23.32 17.99
CA GLY A 171 18.05 -24.52 17.30
C GLY A 171 18.47 -24.28 15.84
N LYS A 172 18.96 -25.35 15.19
CA LYS A 172 19.29 -25.38 13.75
C LYS A 172 18.32 -26.23 12.93
N ASP A 173 17.56 -27.09 13.58
CA ASP A 173 16.50 -27.87 12.93
C ASP A 173 15.30 -26.98 12.63
N LYS A 174 14.59 -27.30 11.55
CA LYS A 174 13.33 -26.63 11.21
C LYS A 174 12.13 -27.28 11.88
N GLU A 175 11.06 -26.52 11.99
CA GLU A 175 9.73 -26.98 12.33
C GLU A 175 8.65 -26.27 11.51
N SER A 176 7.55 -26.98 11.27
CA SER A 176 6.34 -26.43 10.65
C SER A 176 5.57 -25.59 11.67
N VAL A 177 5.22 -24.36 11.31
CA VAL A 177 4.37 -23.47 12.10
C VAL A 177 3.26 -22.85 11.25
N LYS A 178 2.11 -22.53 11.87
CA LYS A 178 1.06 -21.76 11.20
C LYS A 178 1.61 -20.39 10.82
N ASN A 179 1.33 -19.95 9.60
CA ASN A 179 1.82 -18.66 9.12
C ASN A 179 0.93 -17.50 9.59
N PRO A 180 1.42 -16.59 10.45
CA PRO A 180 0.65 -15.43 10.87
C PRO A 180 0.60 -14.30 9.83
N LEU A 181 1.34 -14.41 8.71
CA LEU A 181 1.24 -13.50 7.55
C LEU A 181 0.13 -13.88 6.57
N TYR A 182 -0.35 -15.13 6.63
CA TYR A 182 -1.35 -15.64 5.69
C TYR A 182 -2.70 -14.93 5.88
N LYS A 183 -3.15 -14.82 7.13
CA LYS A 183 -4.32 -14.04 7.58
C LYS A 183 -4.24 -13.79 9.08
N TYR A 184 -4.95 -12.77 9.56
CA TYR A 184 -5.23 -12.59 10.98
C TYR A 184 -6.50 -13.36 11.36
N THR A 185 -6.56 -13.86 12.59
CA THR A 185 -7.74 -14.50 13.19
C THR A 185 -7.96 -13.90 14.57
N ASN A 186 -9.14 -13.32 14.79
CA ASN A 186 -9.50 -12.66 16.03
C ASN A 186 -9.73 -13.68 17.15
N LYS A 187 -9.09 -13.44 18.30
CA LYS A 187 -9.13 -14.32 19.45
C LYS A 187 -9.16 -13.57 20.77
N ILE A 188 -9.83 -14.17 21.76
CA ILE A 188 -9.69 -13.82 23.18
C ILE A 188 -9.35 -15.10 23.93
N ASN A 189 -8.23 -15.11 24.65
CA ASN A 189 -7.78 -16.25 25.46
C ASN A 189 -7.76 -17.59 24.67
N GLY A 190 -7.40 -17.53 23.39
CA GLY A 190 -7.34 -18.68 22.48
C GLY A 190 -8.69 -19.10 21.86
N GLU A 191 -9.81 -18.51 22.27
CA GLU A 191 -11.13 -18.72 21.65
C GLU A 191 -11.27 -17.80 20.43
N GLU A 192 -11.58 -18.38 19.26
CA GLU A 192 -11.87 -17.62 18.04
C GLU A 192 -13.28 -17.06 18.10
N LEU A 193 -13.44 -15.77 17.78
CA LEU A 193 -14.71 -15.08 17.85
C LEU A 193 -14.80 -13.93 16.86
N SER A 194 -16.02 -13.57 16.48
CA SER A 194 -16.30 -12.46 15.57
C SER A 194 -15.74 -11.14 16.14
N MET A 195 -15.28 -10.25 15.26
CA MET A 195 -14.76 -8.93 15.67
C MET A 195 -15.82 -8.04 16.33
N ASN A 196 -17.12 -8.27 16.11
CA ASN A 196 -18.24 -7.58 16.76
C ASN A 196 -18.76 -8.33 18.02
N ASP A 197 -18.20 -9.49 18.38
CA ASP A 197 -18.70 -10.27 19.52
C ASP A 197 -18.81 -9.40 20.79
N PRO A 198 -19.89 -9.47 21.60
CA PRO A 198 -20.04 -8.68 22.81
C PRO A 198 -18.89 -8.80 23.81
N LYS A 199 -18.14 -9.92 23.81
CA LYS A 199 -16.92 -10.10 24.60
C LYS A 199 -15.83 -9.10 24.21
N MET A 200 -15.81 -8.58 22.98
CA MET A 200 -14.82 -7.61 22.51
C MET A 200 -14.99 -6.22 23.12
N LYS A 201 -16.08 -5.92 23.85
CA LYS A 201 -16.31 -4.58 24.43
C LYS A 201 -15.14 -4.13 25.32
N PRO A 202 -14.69 -2.87 25.20
CA PRO A 202 -15.24 -1.78 24.38
C PRO A 202 -14.78 -1.78 22.91
N TYR A 203 -13.95 -2.72 22.50
CA TYR A 203 -13.27 -2.79 21.19
C TYR A 203 -14.03 -3.60 20.12
N GLN A 204 -15.34 -3.76 20.28
CA GLN A 204 -16.16 -4.43 19.26
C GLN A 204 -16.11 -3.65 17.94
N LEU A 205 -15.96 -4.35 16.82
CA LEU A 205 -16.02 -3.77 15.48
C LEU A 205 -17.48 -3.49 15.10
N ASP A 206 -17.96 -2.28 15.35
CA ASP A 206 -19.34 -1.85 15.06
C ASP A 206 -19.42 -1.03 13.76
N TYR A 207 -19.21 -1.72 12.64
CA TYR A 207 -19.07 -1.11 11.32
C TYR A 207 -20.21 -1.55 10.37
N ASP A 208 -21.29 -0.76 10.34
CA ASP A 208 -22.51 -1.08 9.59
C ASP A 208 -22.45 -0.88 8.07
N ALA A 209 -21.35 -0.31 7.56
CA ALA A 209 -21.18 -0.16 6.11
C ALA A 209 -21.19 -1.54 5.43
N TYR A 210 -21.55 -1.55 4.15
CA TYR A 210 -21.62 -2.77 3.34
C TYR A 210 -22.56 -3.86 3.91
N GLY A 211 -23.53 -3.48 4.74
CA GLY A 211 -24.43 -4.42 5.42
C GLY A 211 -23.78 -5.14 6.60
N GLY A 212 -22.73 -4.56 7.18
CA GLY A 212 -22.05 -5.09 8.36
C GLY A 212 -21.32 -6.41 8.11
N ILE A 213 -20.83 -6.65 6.89
CA ILE A 213 -20.15 -7.92 6.58
C ILE A 213 -18.92 -8.14 7.46
N TYR A 214 -18.14 -7.08 7.73
CA TYR A 214 -16.90 -7.17 8.49
C TYR A 214 -17.16 -7.45 9.97
N ASN A 215 -18.29 -7.00 10.52
CA ASN A 215 -18.70 -7.27 11.90
C ASN A 215 -18.72 -8.77 12.20
N LYS A 216 -19.09 -9.60 11.21
CA LYS A 216 -19.18 -11.05 11.37
C LYS A 216 -17.82 -11.74 11.30
N SER A 217 -16.81 -11.11 10.72
CA SER A 217 -15.51 -11.73 10.45
C SER A 217 -14.86 -12.23 11.75
N ILE A 218 -14.36 -13.46 11.71
CA ILE A 218 -13.44 -14.04 12.68
C ILE A 218 -12.02 -13.87 12.14
N GLY A 219 -11.81 -14.14 10.84
CA GLY A 219 -10.52 -13.99 10.17
C GLY A 219 -10.55 -12.96 9.04
N THR A 220 -9.38 -12.41 8.71
CA THR A 220 -9.25 -11.51 7.56
C THR A 220 -9.33 -12.27 6.25
N SER A 221 -10.07 -11.72 5.30
CA SER A 221 -10.30 -12.30 3.99
C SER A 221 -9.67 -11.48 2.87
N ARG A 222 -9.20 -12.18 1.83
CA ARG A 222 -8.75 -11.65 0.52
C ARG A 222 -9.55 -12.38 -0.57
N TYR A 223 -10.34 -11.65 -1.35
CA TYR A 223 -11.03 -12.18 -2.54
C TYR A 223 -12.06 -13.30 -2.33
N GLY A 224 -12.82 -13.31 -1.22
CA GLY A 224 -13.86 -14.32 -0.98
C GLY A 224 -15.29 -13.78 -1.05
N ASN A 225 -16.27 -14.68 -1.14
CA ASN A 225 -17.69 -14.31 -1.12
C ASN A 225 -18.19 -14.08 0.32
N PRO A 226 -18.57 -12.84 0.71
CA PRO A 226 -19.02 -12.55 2.09
C PRO A 226 -20.28 -13.28 2.54
N SER A 227 -21.02 -13.88 1.59
CA SER A 227 -22.20 -14.70 1.90
C SER A 227 -21.86 -16.14 2.31
N LEU A 228 -20.61 -16.57 2.15
CA LEU A 228 -20.17 -17.93 2.48
C LEU A 228 -19.53 -18.00 3.88
N PRO A 229 -19.69 -19.12 4.60
CA PRO A 229 -19.09 -19.27 5.94
C PRO A 229 -17.55 -19.19 5.97
N ASP A 230 -16.88 -19.65 4.92
CA ASP A 230 -15.41 -19.63 4.84
C ASP A 230 -14.82 -18.21 4.77
N TRP A 231 -15.58 -17.24 4.23
CA TRP A 231 -15.20 -15.82 4.28
C TRP A 231 -15.21 -15.28 5.71
N VAL A 232 -16.17 -15.71 6.54
CA VAL A 232 -16.23 -15.34 7.96
C VAL A 232 -14.98 -15.82 8.69
N GLU A 233 -14.53 -17.04 8.39
CA GLU A 233 -13.32 -17.64 8.96
C GLU A 233 -11.99 -17.06 8.39
N GLY A 234 -12.06 -16.20 7.38
CA GLY A 234 -10.91 -15.64 6.67
C GLY A 234 -10.50 -16.46 5.45
N PHE A 235 -11.14 -16.22 4.31
CA PHE A 235 -10.84 -16.83 3.02
C PHE A 235 -9.71 -16.09 2.31
N VAL A 236 -8.74 -16.80 1.73
CA VAL A 236 -7.59 -16.19 1.05
C VAL A 236 -7.44 -16.75 -0.36
N ASP A 237 -7.63 -15.89 -1.37
CA ASP A 237 -7.32 -16.19 -2.77
C ASP A 237 -6.22 -15.25 -3.30
N ASN A 238 -4.97 -15.69 -3.15
CA ASN A 238 -3.82 -14.96 -3.66
C ASN A 238 -3.69 -15.05 -5.19
N ALA A 239 -4.34 -16.00 -5.88
CA ALA A 239 -4.31 -16.06 -7.33
C ALA A 239 -5.07 -14.88 -7.95
N LYS A 240 -6.15 -14.44 -7.30
CA LYS A 240 -6.86 -13.21 -7.67
C LYS A 240 -6.00 -11.95 -7.50
N ILE A 241 -5.14 -11.94 -6.49
CA ILE A 241 -4.11 -10.89 -6.30
C ILE A 241 -3.08 -10.91 -7.44
N GLU A 242 -2.61 -12.09 -7.85
CA GLU A 242 -1.71 -12.22 -9.02
C GLU A 242 -2.39 -11.67 -10.29
N GLU A 243 -3.58 -12.19 -10.66
CA GLU A 243 -4.36 -11.78 -11.85
C GLU A 243 -4.53 -10.26 -11.93
N ALA A 244 -4.79 -9.68 -10.78
CA ALA A 244 -4.99 -8.28 -10.60
C ALA A 244 -3.76 -7.39 -10.75
N MET A 245 -2.62 -7.79 -10.18
CA MET A 245 -1.37 -7.06 -10.34
C MET A 245 -0.89 -7.12 -11.78
N GLU A 246 -1.25 -8.17 -12.50
CA GLU A 246 -0.88 -8.38 -13.89
C GLU A 246 -1.66 -7.48 -14.87
N ASN A 247 -2.80 -6.90 -14.46
CA ASN A 247 -3.65 -6.03 -15.29
C ASN A 247 -3.09 -4.60 -15.48
N PRO A 248 -3.34 -3.92 -16.63
CA PRO A 248 -4.33 -4.24 -17.68
C PRO A 248 -3.85 -5.21 -18.78
N GLU A 249 -4.77 -5.78 -19.55
CA GLU A 249 -4.51 -6.60 -20.74
C GLU A 249 -4.60 -5.78 -22.03
N ALA A 250 -3.46 -5.48 -22.67
CA ALA A 250 -3.42 -4.91 -24.02
C ALA A 250 -2.36 -5.63 -24.90
N PRO A 251 -2.48 -5.63 -26.23
CA PRO A 251 -1.49 -6.28 -27.10
C PRO A 251 -0.08 -5.71 -26.89
N ASN A 252 0.91 -6.60 -26.78
CA ASN A 252 2.31 -6.25 -26.49
C ASN A 252 2.53 -5.52 -25.15
N TRP A 253 1.53 -5.50 -24.27
CA TRP A 253 1.65 -5.01 -22.90
C TRP A 253 2.23 -6.10 -22.01
N GLN A 254 3.32 -5.79 -21.30
CA GLN A 254 3.83 -6.71 -20.28
C GLN A 254 3.03 -6.52 -19.00
N LYS A 255 2.70 -7.64 -18.35
CA LYS A 255 1.97 -7.66 -17.08
C LYS A 255 2.68 -6.81 -16.02
N GLY A 256 1.90 -6.12 -15.17
CA GLY A 256 2.39 -5.34 -14.02
C GLY A 256 3.19 -4.08 -14.34
N VAL A 257 3.30 -3.68 -15.61
CA VAL A 257 4.09 -2.51 -16.02
C VAL A 257 3.52 -1.19 -15.54
N SER A 258 2.19 -1.04 -15.45
CA SER A 258 1.58 0.23 -15.04
C SER A 258 2.01 0.67 -13.65
N ILE A 259 2.09 -0.28 -12.72
CA ILE A 259 2.48 -0.02 -11.34
C ILE A 259 3.98 0.34 -11.25
N ALA A 260 4.83 -0.40 -11.96
CA ALA A 260 6.27 -0.11 -12.07
C ALA A 260 6.51 1.27 -12.69
N GLU A 261 5.77 1.63 -13.75
CA GLU A 261 5.87 2.93 -14.40
C GLU A 261 5.47 4.07 -13.45
N ASN A 262 4.40 3.90 -12.67
CA ASN A 262 4.01 4.88 -11.68
C ASN A 262 5.11 5.07 -10.62
N VAL A 263 5.69 3.98 -10.09
CA VAL A 263 6.81 4.06 -9.13
C VAL A 263 8.01 4.76 -9.73
N TYR A 264 8.38 4.41 -10.97
CA TYR A 264 9.50 5.06 -11.63
C TYR A 264 9.26 6.57 -11.77
N ARG A 265 8.08 6.97 -12.25
CA ARG A 265 7.72 8.38 -12.46
C ARG A 265 7.82 9.18 -11.16
N ILE A 266 7.23 8.72 -10.05
CA ILE A 266 7.24 9.48 -8.79
C ILE A 266 8.64 9.67 -8.18
N LEU A 267 9.64 8.90 -8.63
CA LEU A 267 11.03 8.98 -8.16
C LEU A 267 11.99 9.63 -9.18
N THR A 268 11.46 10.30 -10.21
CA THR A 268 12.28 10.99 -11.23
C THR A 268 12.25 12.50 -11.06
N ASP A 269 13.32 13.19 -11.47
CA ASP A 269 13.50 14.65 -11.29
C ASP A 269 12.41 15.51 -11.96
N VAL A 270 11.76 14.97 -12.99
CA VAL A 270 10.72 15.65 -13.78
C VAL A 270 9.38 15.68 -13.03
N TYR A 271 9.19 14.79 -12.07
CA TYR A 271 7.97 14.67 -11.28
C TYR A 271 8.16 15.31 -9.89
N PHE A 272 7.10 15.97 -9.42
CA PHE A 272 6.97 16.57 -8.08
C PHE A 272 8.07 17.54 -7.68
N GLN A 273 7.80 18.83 -7.90
CA GLN A 273 8.67 19.89 -7.41
C GLN A 273 8.39 20.27 -5.95
N SER A 274 7.34 19.71 -5.33
CA SER A 274 7.01 19.90 -3.91
C SER A 274 6.64 18.59 -3.20
N TYR A 275 6.66 18.60 -1.87
CA TYR A 275 6.28 17.44 -1.04
C TYR A 275 4.78 17.20 -1.10
N GLU A 276 3.98 18.26 -1.12
CA GLU A 276 2.52 18.27 -1.08
C GLU A 276 1.95 17.51 -2.29
N THR A 277 2.51 17.78 -3.46
CA THR A 277 2.10 17.14 -4.71
C THR A 277 2.55 15.69 -4.79
N PHE A 278 3.70 15.34 -4.21
CA PHE A 278 4.17 13.96 -4.10
C PHE A 278 3.32 13.14 -3.11
N ALA A 279 3.03 13.70 -1.94
CA ALA A 279 2.57 12.95 -0.76
C ALA A 279 1.16 12.38 -0.92
N SER A 280 0.21 13.17 -1.44
CA SER A 280 -1.22 12.89 -1.30
C SER A 280 -2.00 13.03 -2.60
N THR A 281 -3.17 12.38 -2.67
CA THR A 281 -4.17 12.65 -3.71
C THR A 281 -4.88 14.00 -3.48
N TYR A 282 -4.71 14.64 -2.33
CA TYR A 282 -5.33 15.92 -2.01
C TYR A 282 -5.03 16.98 -3.10
N LEU A 283 -6.09 17.61 -3.62
CA LEU A 283 -5.99 18.67 -4.60
C LEU A 283 -6.54 19.97 -4.01
N THR A 284 -5.66 20.97 -3.88
CA THR A 284 -6.07 22.35 -3.60
C THR A 284 -6.89 22.90 -4.79
N HIS A 285 -8.00 23.59 -4.53
CA HIS A 285 -8.96 23.92 -5.60
C HIS A 285 -8.42 24.91 -6.64
N ASP A 286 -7.35 25.64 -6.34
CA ASP A 286 -6.70 26.56 -7.26
C ASP A 286 -5.68 25.82 -8.14
N LYS A 287 -6.15 25.37 -9.31
CA LYS A 287 -5.36 24.74 -10.39
C LYS A 287 -4.12 25.52 -10.84
N LYS A 288 -3.96 26.77 -10.41
CA LYS A 288 -3.04 27.75 -11.04
C LYS A 288 -1.57 27.33 -11.03
N ASN A 289 -1.18 26.32 -10.22
CA ASN A 289 0.22 25.99 -9.99
C ASN A 289 0.60 24.53 -10.27
N LEU A 290 -0.32 23.61 -10.64
CA LEU A 290 0.08 22.23 -10.93
C LEU A 290 0.51 22.06 -12.37
N THR A 291 1.72 21.55 -12.55
CA THR A 291 2.21 21.07 -13.84
C THR A 291 1.61 19.70 -14.18
N PRO A 292 1.63 19.28 -15.46
CA PRO A 292 1.11 17.98 -15.84
C PRO A 292 1.76 16.80 -15.09
N THR A 293 2.99 16.92 -14.59
CA THR A 293 3.73 15.86 -13.88
C THR A 293 3.46 15.85 -12.37
N GLU A 294 2.51 16.65 -11.89
CA GLU A 294 2.18 16.76 -10.46
C GLU A 294 0.80 16.18 -10.08
N TYR A 295 0.17 15.44 -11.00
CA TYR A 295 -1.15 14.81 -10.78
C TYR A 295 -1.09 13.37 -10.27
N LEU A 296 0.05 12.68 -10.42
CA LEU A 296 0.31 11.41 -9.74
C LEU A 296 0.52 11.69 -8.22
N SER A 297 0.62 10.66 -7.37
CA SER A 297 1.09 10.81 -5.98
C SER A 297 1.43 9.45 -5.38
N LEU A 298 2.17 9.45 -4.28
CA LEU A 298 2.43 8.26 -3.47
C LEU A 298 1.11 7.64 -2.98
N GLU A 299 0.19 8.44 -2.44
CA GLU A 299 -1.13 7.98 -1.98
C GLU A 299 -1.95 7.35 -3.12
N MET A 300 -1.90 7.88 -4.35
CA MET A 300 -2.61 7.27 -5.48
C MET A 300 -2.10 5.85 -5.76
N ILE A 301 -0.77 5.65 -5.76
CA ILE A 301 -0.20 4.32 -6.01
C ILE A 301 -0.57 3.36 -4.88
N HIS A 302 -0.50 3.82 -3.62
CA HIS A 302 -1.00 3.09 -2.46
C HIS A 302 -2.47 2.66 -2.64
N ASN A 303 -3.35 3.58 -3.03
CA ASN A 303 -4.79 3.30 -3.22
C ASN A 303 -5.03 2.21 -4.27
N ASN A 304 -4.23 2.19 -5.33
CA ASN A 304 -4.29 1.16 -6.36
C ASN A 304 -3.90 -0.23 -5.85
N ILE A 305 -3.11 -0.33 -4.78
CA ILE A 305 -2.78 -1.62 -4.17
C ILE A 305 -3.90 -2.10 -3.27
N HIS A 306 -4.49 -1.21 -2.46
CA HIS A 306 -5.63 -1.50 -1.56
C HIS A 306 -6.91 -1.90 -2.30
N VAL A 307 -7.49 -0.95 -3.05
CA VAL A 307 -8.82 -1.07 -3.70
C VAL A 307 -8.73 -1.74 -5.03
N GLY A 308 -7.56 -1.61 -5.66
CA GLY A 308 -7.39 -2.22 -6.94
C GLY A 308 -7.62 -3.73 -6.85
N PRO A 309 -7.70 -4.36 -8.02
CA PRO A 309 -7.61 -5.79 -8.13
C PRO A 309 -6.51 -6.44 -7.20
N PRO A 310 -5.36 -5.84 -6.84
CA PRO A 310 -4.28 -6.67 -6.33
C PRO A 310 -4.25 -7.00 -4.83
N THR A 311 -5.14 -6.52 -3.96
CA THR A 311 -5.17 -7.06 -2.56
C THR A 311 -6.53 -7.21 -1.90
N GLY A 312 -7.52 -6.37 -2.23
CA GLY A 312 -8.81 -6.42 -1.53
C GLY A 312 -10.06 -6.43 -2.42
N GLY A 313 -9.90 -6.29 -3.74
CA GLY A 313 -10.93 -5.79 -4.64
C GLY A 313 -12.32 -6.39 -4.48
N TRP A 314 -13.27 -5.47 -4.27
CA TRP A 314 -14.67 -5.72 -4.51
C TRP A 314 -14.91 -5.84 -6.01
N VAL A 315 -15.52 -6.95 -6.43
CA VAL A 315 -15.98 -7.11 -7.82
C VAL A 315 -17.49 -6.92 -7.85
N GLU A 316 -17.94 -5.76 -8.35
CA GLU A 316 -19.34 -5.59 -8.76
C GLU A 316 -19.57 -6.33 -10.08
N GLY A 317 -20.41 -7.36 -10.03
CA GLY A 317 -21.14 -7.86 -11.19
C GLY A 317 -22.59 -8.10 -10.78
N PRO A 318 -23.59 -7.49 -11.44
CA PRO A 318 -24.96 -7.98 -11.31
C PRO A 318 -24.96 -9.44 -11.73
N ALA A 319 -25.63 -10.30 -10.97
CA ALA A 319 -25.86 -11.69 -11.34
C ALA A 319 -26.58 -11.75 -12.70
N THR A 320 -25.81 -11.76 -13.78
CA THR A 320 -26.31 -12.10 -15.12
C THR A 320 -25.93 -13.54 -15.38
N LYS A 321 -26.90 -14.29 -15.92
CA LYS A 321 -26.99 -15.76 -15.99
C LYS A 321 -25.89 -16.46 -16.82
N VAL A 322 -24.72 -15.86 -17.04
CA VAL A 322 -23.74 -16.33 -18.04
C VAL A 322 -22.39 -16.74 -17.45
N THR A 323 -21.97 -16.30 -16.25
CA THR A 323 -20.61 -16.65 -15.74
C THR A 323 -20.53 -17.19 -14.30
N GLY A 324 -21.58 -17.09 -13.47
CA GLY A 324 -21.64 -17.79 -12.17
C GLY A 324 -20.66 -17.34 -11.07
N VAL A 325 -20.01 -16.17 -11.16
CA VAL A 325 -19.05 -15.71 -10.14
C VAL A 325 -19.74 -14.82 -9.07
N PRO A 326 -19.61 -15.12 -7.76
CA PRO A 326 -20.14 -14.31 -6.66
C PRO A 326 -19.33 -13.03 -6.37
N VAL A 327 -19.95 -12.08 -5.65
CA VAL A 327 -19.31 -10.85 -5.14
C VAL A 327 -18.09 -11.24 -4.31
N THR A 328 -16.90 -10.76 -4.66
CA THR A 328 -15.69 -10.93 -3.84
C THR A 328 -15.48 -9.70 -2.97
N ALA A 329 -15.01 -9.86 -1.74
CA ALA A 329 -14.60 -8.77 -0.85
C ALA A 329 -13.35 -9.17 -0.06
N GLY A 330 -12.61 -8.16 0.41
CA GLY A 330 -11.46 -8.37 1.28
C GLY A 330 -11.15 -7.14 2.14
N HIS A 331 -10.50 -7.39 3.28
CA HIS A 331 -10.26 -6.35 4.29
C HIS A 331 -9.37 -5.23 3.73
N MET A 332 -8.36 -5.56 2.92
CA MET A 332 -7.44 -4.59 2.31
C MET A 332 -8.13 -3.55 1.40
N ALA A 333 -9.34 -3.79 0.89
CA ALA A 333 -10.04 -2.82 0.05
C ALA A 333 -10.84 -1.79 0.84
N ASP A 334 -10.86 -1.87 2.17
CA ASP A 334 -11.70 -1.01 3.00
C ASP A 334 -10.91 -0.36 4.14
N VAL A 335 -10.81 0.98 4.10
CA VAL A 335 -9.98 1.81 4.99
C VAL A 335 -10.18 1.43 6.48
N PRO A 336 -11.42 1.30 7.00
CA PRO A 336 -11.68 1.02 8.40
C PRO A 336 -11.11 -0.30 8.94
N VAL A 337 -10.86 -1.28 8.07
CA VAL A 337 -10.50 -2.65 8.46
C VAL A 337 -9.25 -3.20 7.75
N ALA A 338 -8.66 -2.45 6.82
CA ALA A 338 -7.50 -2.90 6.03
C ALA A 338 -6.31 -3.33 6.90
N SER A 339 -6.04 -2.60 7.99
CA SER A 339 -4.92 -2.84 8.92
C SER A 339 -5.00 -4.17 9.66
N PHE A 340 -6.16 -4.83 9.69
CA PHE A 340 -6.26 -6.16 10.27
C PHE A 340 -5.57 -7.22 9.40
N ASP A 341 -5.49 -7.06 8.08
CA ASP A 341 -4.80 -8.05 7.24
C ASP A 341 -3.27 -7.91 7.40
N PRO A 342 -2.52 -8.98 7.71
CA PRO A 342 -1.07 -8.90 7.90
C PRO A 342 -0.28 -8.33 6.71
N ILE A 343 -0.82 -8.40 5.48
CA ILE A 343 -0.16 -7.82 4.30
C ILE A 343 -0.16 -6.29 4.30
N PHE A 344 -1.05 -5.65 5.06
CA PHE A 344 -1.11 -4.19 5.26
C PHE A 344 0.24 -3.64 5.70
N TRP A 345 0.85 -4.25 6.71
CA TRP A 345 2.11 -3.78 7.29
C TRP A 345 3.25 -3.84 6.29
N LEU A 346 3.28 -4.89 5.46
CA LEU A 346 4.28 -5.07 4.41
C LEU A 346 4.08 -4.06 3.26
N HIS A 347 2.82 -3.78 2.93
CA HIS A 347 2.44 -2.76 1.95
C HIS A 347 2.87 -1.35 2.42
N HIS A 348 2.48 -0.94 3.62
CA HIS A 348 2.82 0.38 4.16
C HIS A 348 4.31 0.54 4.47
N CYS A 349 5.02 -0.55 4.76
CA CYS A 349 6.48 -0.54 4.84
C CYS A 349 7.13 -0.17 3.49
N ASN A 350 6.55 -0.60 2.35
CA ASN A 350 7.00 -0.18 1.02
C ASN A 350 6.55 1.26 0.67
N VAL A 351 5.37 1.71 1.15
CA VAL A 351 4.97 3.13 1.01
C VAL A 351 5.98 4.03 1.75
N ASP A 352 6.35 3.65 2.97
CA ASP A 352 7.38 4.35 3.76
C ASP A 352 8.76 4.32 3.07
N ARG A 353 9.11 3.20 2.41
CA ARG A 353 10.30 3.09 1.56
C ARG A 353 10.31 4.11 0.43
N LEU A 354 9.20 4.23 -0.30
CA LEU A 354 9.09 5.18 -1.40
C LEU A 354 9.18 6.63 -0.92
N LEU A 355 8.63 6.95 0.25
CA LEU A 355 8.84 8.24 0.90
C LEU A 355 10.33 8.46 1.21
N ALA A 356 11.02 7.50 1.83
CA ALA A 356 12.45 7.64 2.17
C ALA A 356 13.33 7.82 0.92
N ILE A 357 13.07 7.06 -0.15
CA ILE A 357 13.79 7.21 -1.43
C ILE A 357 13.54 8.60 -2.02
N TRP A 358 12.28 9.07 -2.03
CA TRP A 358 11.96 10.41 -2.55
C TRP A 358 12.63 11.51 -1.73
N GLN A 359 12.65 11.41 -0.39
CA GLN A 359 13.33 12.35 0.50
C GLN A 359 14.85 12.36 0.28
N TYR A 360 15.46 11.20 0.03
CA TYR A 360 16.88 11.11 -0.30
C TYR A 360 17.21 11.81 -1.63
N LEU A 361 16.34 11.68 -2.64
CA LEU A 361 16.47 12.35 -3.93
C LEU A 361 16.12 13.84 -3.87
N ASN A 362 15.33 14.27 -2.89
CA ASN A 362 14.80 15.62 -2.76
C ASN A 362 15.00 16.18 -1.33
N PRO A 363 16.24 16.29 -0.83
CA PRO A 363 16.51 16.58 0.58
C PRO A 363 15.99 17.96 1.03
N ASP A 364 15.86 18.92 0.10
CA ASP A 364 15.43 20.29 0.41
C ASP A 364 13.90 20.49 0.29
N LYS A 365 13.16 19.50 -0.23
CA LYS A 365 11.70 19.60 -0.41
C LYS A 365 10.97 18.99 0.77
N TRP A 366 10.44 19.83 1.65
CA TRP A 366 9.67 19.37 2.82
C TRP A 366 8.74 20.44 3.35
N PHE A 367 7.43 20.19 3.28
CA PHE A 367 6.37 21.08 3.77
C PHE A 367 6.64 22.56 3.49
N GLY A 368 6.25 23.04 2.32
CA GLY A 368 6.44 24.41 1.84
C GLY A 368 5.15 25.19 1.69
N GLU A 369 5.26 26.45 1.24
CA GLU A 369 4.10 27.29 0.90
C GLU A 369 3.53 26.99 -0.49
N GLU A 370 3.98 25.92 -1.19
CA GLU A 370 3.62 25.68 -2.60
C GLU A 370 3.09 24.27 -2.93
N PRO A 371 1.90 24.19 -3.58
CA PRO A 371 0.97 25.29 -3.77
C PRO A 371 0.40 25.77 -2.40
N PRO A 372 0.14 27.07 -2.21
CA PRO A 372 -0.35 27.58 -0.95
C PRO A 372 -1.71 26.94 -0.61
N PRO A 373 -2.08 26.85 0.68
CA PRO A 373 -3.37 26.32 1.08
C PRO A 373 -4.50 27.02 0.32
N THR A 374 -5.52 26.26 -0.11
CA THR A 374 -6.69 26.86 -0.77
C THR A 374 -7.37 27.83 0.20
N PRO A 375 -7.73 29.06 -0.21
CA PRO A 375 -8.57 29.95 0.60
C PRO A 375 -9.86 29.24 1.04
N GLY A 376 -10.09 29.13 2.36
CA GLY A 376 -11.21 28.38 2.95
C GLY A 376 -10.90 26.95 3.38
N HIS A 377 -9.69 26.45 3.07
CA HIS A 377 -9.19 25.11 3.43
C HIS A 377 -7.90 25.16 4.28
N THR A 378 -7.49 26.35 4.74
CA THR A 378 -6.33 26.52 5.63
C THR A 378 -6.46 25.74 6.94
N ASP A 379 -7.69 25.51 7.40
CA ASP A 379 -8.05 24.75 8.59
C ASP A 379 -7.96 23.23 8.42
N ILE A 380 -7.82 22.75 7.17
CA ILE A 380 -7.67 21.33 6.82
C ILE A 380 -6.36 21.05 6.08
N THR A 381 -5.48 22.05 5.97
CA THR A 381 -4.12 21.88 5.42
C THR A 381 -3.16 21.75 6.61
N PRO A 382 -2.63 20.56 6.90
CA PRO A 382 -1.83 20.34 8.08
C PRO A 382 -0.44 20.98 7.96
N LEU A 383 0.08 21.46 9.08
CA LEU A 383 1.45 21.95 9.23
C LEU A 383 2.40 20.78 9.56
N PRO A 384 3.70 20.89 9.26
CA PRO A 384 4.66 19.84 9.61
C PRO A 384 4.84 19.65 11.13
N THR A 385 4.38 20.62 11.93
CA THR A 385 4.42 20.61 13.39
C THR A 385 3.13 20.11 14.03
N ASP A 386 2.08 19.86 13.25
CA ASP A 386 0.83 19.32 13.77
C ASP A 386 1.05 17.91 14.32
N ASP A 387 0.35 17.60 15.41
CA ASP A 387 0.44 16.30 16.06
C ASP A 387 -0.07 15.19 15.13
N LEU A 388 0.59 14.04 15.20
CA LEU A 388 0.23 12.79 14.54
C LEU A 388 -0.21 11.77 15.60
N PRO A 389 -1.39 11.96 16.21
CA PRO A 389 -1.91 11.02 17.18
C PRO A 389 -2.23 9.66 16.53
N PRO A 390 -2.20 8.57 17.31
CA PRO A 390 -1.99 8.54 18.76
C PRO A 390 -0.52 8.30 19.15
N PHE A 391 0.43 8.61 18.26
CA PHE A 391 1.81 8.16 18.43
C PHE A 391 2.61 9.07 19.36
N HIS A 392 2.96 8.57 20.56
CA HIS A 392 3.79 9.32 21.52
C HIS A 392 5.29 9.01 21.37
N ILE A 393 6.12 10.05 21.39
CA ILE A 393 7.60 9.93 21.39
C ILE A 393 8.11 9.55 22.78
N ASN A 394 7.45 10.00 23.85
CA ASN A 394 7.91 9.85 25.22
C ASN A 394 6.78 9.52 26.20
N LYS A 395 7.17 9.10 27.41
CA LYS A 395 6.25 8.74 28.49
C LYS A 395 5.40 9.90 29.01
N GLN A 396 5.77 11.14 28.70
CA GLN A 396 5.05 12.34 29.11
C GLN A 396 3.90 12.69 28.15
N GLY A 397 3.77 11.99 27.02
CA GLY A 397 2.67 12.20 26.07
C GLY A 397 2.95 13.22 24.98
N LYS A 398 4.22 13.50 24.64
CA LYS A 398 4.53 14.29 23.43
C LYS A 398 4.19 13.46 22.19
N TYR A 399 3.27 13.92 21.35
CA TYR A 399 3.01 13.29 20.06
C TYR A 399 4.18 13.44 19.07
N TYR A 400 4.26 12.53 18.11
CA TYR A 400 4.97 12.75 16.85
C TYR A 400 4.33 13.92 16.09
N ASN A 401 5.14 14.63 15.31
CA ASN A 401 4.68 15.44 14.18
C ASN A 401 5.46 15.02 12.92
N SER A 402 5.14 15.62 11.78
CA SER A 402 5.81 15.27 10.51
C SER A 402 7.32 15.56 10.54
N ASN A 403 7.76 16.63 11.21
CA ASN A 403 9.20 16.91 11.36
C ASN A 403 9.93 15.83 12.18
N ASP A 404 9.32 15.35 13.27
CA ASP A 404 9.86 14.28 14.09
C ASP A 404 9.95 12.95 13.29
N ALA A 405 8.99 12.70 12.39
CA ALA A 405 8.95 11.52 11.52
C ALA A 405 9.75 11.66 10.21
N ARG A 406 10.41 12.80 9.94
CA ARG A 406 10.95 13.08 8.60
C ARG A 406 12.06 12.11 8.16
N TYR A 407 12.96 11.70 9.04
CA TYR A 407 14.16 10.94 8.64
C TYR A 407 14.15 9.56 9.29
N SER A 408 14.04 8.50 8.49
CA SER A 408 14.03 7.11 8.96
C SER A 408 15.26 6.76 9.78
N GLU A 409 16.43 7.31 9.43
CA GLU A 409 17.69 7.03 10.12
C GLU A 409 17.67 7.51 11.57
N LYS A 410 16.95 8.60 11.86
CA LYS A 410 16.75 9.10 13.23
C LYS A 410 15.79 8.23 14.04
N LEU A 411 14.98 7.43 13.37
CA LEU A 411 14.04 6.48 13.94
C LEU A 411 14.65 5.07 14.08
N GLY A 412 15.95 4.91 13.76
CA GLY A 412 16.68 3.66 13.96
C GLY A 412 16.56 2.64 12.84
N TYR A 413 16.16 3.04 11.62
CA TYR A 413 16.16 2.17 10.44
C TYR A 413 16.50 2.93 9.15
N THR A 414 16.86 2.19 8.11
CA THR A 414 16.95 2.71 6.72
C THR A 414 16.37 1.69 5.75
N TYR A 415 16.60 1.85 4.45
CA TYR A 415 16.17 0.91 3.41
C TYR A 415 17.36 0.37 2.63
N GLN A 416 17.25 -0.87 2.17
CA GLN A 416 18.34 -1.53 1.43
C GLN A 416 18.82 -0.74 0.21
N ASP A 417 17.93 0.04 -0.42
CA ASP A 417 18.22 0.91 -1.57
C ASP A 417 19.10 2.11 -1.21
N LEU A 418 19.11 2.51 0.06
CA LEU A 418 19.81 3.68 0.58
C LEU A 418 21.13 3.32 1.28
N VAL A 419 21.44 2.03 1.41
CA VAL A 419 22.70 1.55 2.00
C VAL A 419 23.82 1.63 0.97
N ASN A 420 24.92 2.31 1.31
CA ASN A 420 26.11 2.43 0.46
C ASN A 420 25.76 2.89 -0.98
N THR A 421 24.90 3.90 -1.08
CA THR A 421 24.43 4.47 -2.35
C THR A 421 24.77 5.94 -2.48
N ASP A 422 24.67 6.43 -3.71
CA ASP A 422 24.66 7.86 -4.07
C ASP A 422 23.50 8.12 -5.04
N ILE A 423 23.25 9.39 -5.37
CA ILE A 423 22.11 9.79 -6.22
C ILE A 423 22.16 9.13 -7.60
N ASP A 424 23.33 9.07 -8.24
CA ASP A 424 23.46 8.54 -9.60
C ASP A 424 23.26 7.02 -9.62
N LYS A 425 23.86 6.32 -8.65
CA LYS A 425 23.68 4.89 -8.46
C LYS A 425 22.21 4.56 -8.19
N LEU A 426 21.56 5.28 -7.28
CA LEU A 426 20.15 5.08 -6.95
C LEU A 426 19.26 5.30 -8.17
N LYS A 427 19.45 6.39 -8.93
CA LYS A 427 18.70 6.65 -10.17
C LYS A 427 18.90 5.54 -11.21
N ALA A 428 20.12 5.04 -11.37
CA ALA A 428 20.41 3.94 -12.28
C ALA A 428 19.71 2.63 -11.86
N GLU A 429 19.70 2.31 -10.56
CA GLU A 429 19.01 1.14 -10.00
C GLU A 429 17.48 1.26 -10.16
N LEU A 430 16.90 2.43 -9.87
CA LEU A 430 15.47 2.69 -10.08
C LEU A 430 15.07 2.57 -11.56
N LEU A 431 15.89 3.09 -12.48
CA LEU A 431 15.70 2.93 -13.92
C LEU A 431 15.76 1.45 -14.33
N ALA A 432 16.72 0.69 -13.81
CA ALA A 432 16.86 -0.73 -14.12
C ALA A 432 15.68 -1.56 -13.59
N LYS A 433 15.17 -1.21 -12.40
CA LYS A 433 14.12 -1.94 -11.69
C LYS A 433 12.72 -1.61 -12.23
N TYR A 434 12.39 -0.32 -12.30
CA TYR A 434 11.03 0.15 -12.59
C TYR A 434 10.91 0.84 -13.95
N GLY A 435 11.96 1.53 -14.42
CA GLY A 435 11.96 2.29 -15.69
C GLY A 435 12.35 1.49 -16.94
N LYS A 436 12.61 0.18 -16.82
CA LYS A 436 13.16 -0.64 -17.92
C LYS A 436 12.28 -0.66 -19.17
N HIS A 437 10.95 -0.59 -19.00
CA HIS A 437 10.00 -0.59 -20.11
C HIS A 437 9.99 0.74 -20.85
N THR A 438 10.06 1.85 -20.11
CA THR A 438 10.25 3.19 -20.67
C THR A 438 11.56 3.28 -21.44
N LYS A 439 12.67 2.74 -20.89
CA LYS A 439 13.96 2.66 -21.60
C LYS A 439 13.89 1.84 -22.89
N LYS A 440 13.11 0.76 -22.92
CA LYS A 440 12.93 -0.08 -24.11
C LYS A 440 12.20 0.63 -25.25
N LEU A 441 11.42 1.68 -24.99
CA LEU A 441 10.81 2.48 -26.05
C LEU A 441 11.87 3.08 -26.98
N LEU A 442 12.96 3.58 -26.40
CA LEU A 442 14.05 4.23 -27.13
C LEU A 442 14.96 3.24 -27.89
N GLN A 443 14.82 1.94 -27.66
CA GLN A 443 15.72 0.95 -28.24
C GLN A 443 15.19 0.43 -29.58
N PRO A 444 15.91 0.62 -30.70
CA PRO A 444 15.53 0.01 -31.97
C PRO A 444 15.59 -1.51 -31.85
N VAL A 445 14.45 -2.18 -32.05
CA VAL A 445 14.41 -3.65 -32.04
C VAL A 445 14.79 -4.15 -33.42
N LYS A 446 15.94 -4.85 -33.50
CA LYS A 446 16.48 -5.40 -34.75
C LYS A 446 15.43 -6.26 -35.47
N GLY A 447 15.12 -5.91 -36.72
CA GLY A 447 14.14 -6.63 -37.55
C GLY A 447 12.68 -6.24 -37.34
N ILE A 448 12.39 -5.24 -36.49
CA ILE A 448 11.04 -4.71 -36.27
C ILE A 448 10.95 -3.29 -36.83
N ARG A 449 9.79 -2.94 -37.40
CA ARG A 449 9.50 -1.60 -37.92
C ARG A 449 9.63 -0.56 -36.78
N PRO A 450 10.41 0.52 -36.96
CA PRO A 450 10.43 1.64 -36.02
C PRO A 450 9.02 2.22 -35.85
N VAL A 451 8.66 2.57 -34.61
CA VAL A 451 7.39 3.24 -34.32
C VAL A 451 7.53 4.72 -34.67
N PRO A 452 6.79 5.27 -35.65
CA PRO A 452 6.86 6.69 -35.96
C PRO A 452 6.54 7.54 -34.72
N GLY A 453 7.28 8.64 -34.55
CA GLY A 453 7.24 9.46 -33.33
C GLY A 453 8.23 9.03 -32.24
N VAL A 454 8.85 7.86 -32.33
CA VAL A 454 9.88 7.41 -31.38
C VAL A 454 11.25 7.46 -32.04
N SER A 455 12.22 8.09 -31.36
CA SER A 455 13.63 8.13 -31.78
C SER A 455 14.52 7.34 -30.81
N GLU A 456 15.82 7.26 -31.10
CA GLU A 456 16.80 6.64 -30.21
C GLU A 456 17.01 7.44 -28.90
N GLU A 457 16.59 8.71 -28.86
CA GLU A 457 16.83 9.62 -27.74
C GLU A 457 15.54 10.09 -27.05
N THR A 458 14.46 10.27 -27.79
CA THR A 458 13.21 10.87 -27.29
C THR A 458 11.95 10.17 -27.82
N PHE A 459 10.86 10.27 -27.05
CA PHE A 459 9.52 9.86 -27.44
C PHE A 459 8.48 10.84 -26.86
N PRO A 460 7.31 11.04 -27.52
CA PRO A 460 6.18 11.76 -26.95
C PRO A 460 5.60 11.03 -25.74
N ASP A 461 5.50 11.72 -24.61
CA ASP A 461 4.94 11.16 -23.38
C ASP A 461 3.47 11.58 -23.22
N TYR A 462 2.57 10.59 -23.15
CA TYR A 462 1.13 10.74 -23.04
C TYR A 462 0.65 10.32 -21.65
N ILE A 463 -0.03 11.24 -20.97
CA ILE A 463 -0.59 11.06 -19.63
C ILE A 463 -2.03 11.57 -19.60
N ILE A 464 -2.89 10.88 -18.85
CA ILE A 464 -4.25 11.35 -18.54
C ILE A 464 -4.24 11.87 -17.10
N ASN A 465 -4.39 13.19 -16.94
CA ASN A 465 -4.56 13.82 -15.63
C ASN A 465 -6.04 13.94 -15.29
N VAL A 466 -6.37 13.59 -14.04
CA VAL A 466 -7.75 13.52 -13.57
C VAL A 466 -7.91 14.33 -12.30
N GLU A 467 -8.96 15.12 -12.25
CA GLU A 467 -9.48 15.73 -11.02
C GLU A 467 -10.81 15.08 -10.73
N TYR A 468 -11.01 14.66 -9.49
CA TYR A 468 -12.23 13.98 -9.09
C TYR A 468 -12.67 14.40 -7.69
N ASP A 469 -13.97 14.26 -7.44
CA ASP A 469 -14.53 14.43 -6.12
C ASP A 469 -14.36 13.12 -5.34
N ARG A 470 -13.64 13.19 -4.22
CA ARG A 470 -13.38 12.05 -3.33
C ARG A 470 -14.68 11.41 -2.82
N PHE A 471 -15.75 12.18 -2.71
CA PHE A 471 -17.04 11.77 -2.18
C PHE A 471 -18.17 11.74 -3.23
N ALA A 472 -17.83 11.76 -4.53
CA ALA A 472 -18.79 11.79 -5.65
C ALA A 472 -19.95 10.77 -5.55
N LEU A 473 -19.69 9.60 -4.96
CA LEU A 473 -20.66 8.51 -4.78
C LEU A 473 -21.03 8.30 -3.30
N GLY A 474 -21.09 9.36 -2.50
CA GLY A 474 -21.40 9.27 -1.06
C GLY A 474 -20.26 8.71 -0.20
N GLY A 475 -19.03 8.74 -0.71
CA GLY A 475 -17.85 8.14 -0.09
C GLY A 475 -17.58 6.69 -0.51
N GLU A 476 -18.49 6.08 -1.28
CA GLU A 476 -18.27 4.74 -1.81
C GLU A 476 -17.01 4.69 -2.69
N PRO A 477 -16.15 3.67 -2.54
CA PRO A 477 -14.98 3.51 -3.38
C PRO A 477 -15.41 3.25 -4.83
N TYR A 478 -14.59 3.71 -5.78
CA TYR A 478 -14.83 3.50 -7.19
C TYR A 478 -13.52 3.42 -7.98
N ALA A 479 -13.57 2.73 -9.12
CA ALA A 479 -12.49 2.65 -10.09
C ALA A 479 -12.85 3.44 -11.34
N VAL A 480 -11.88 4.16 -11.90
CA VAL A 480 -12.01 4.81 -13.21
C VAL A 480 -11.02 4.16 -14.15
N LYS A 481 -11.51 3.61 -15.26
CA LYS A 481 -10.70 2.97 -16.29
C LYS A 481 -10.82 3.74 -17.61
N PHE A 482 -9.70 3.88 -18.30
CA PHE A 482 -9.59 4.52 -19.60
C PHE A 482 -9.31 3.47 -20.66
N HIS A 483 -10.08 3.48 -21.74
CA HIS A 483 -9.98 2.50 -22.82
C HIS A 483 -10.08 3.18 -24.18
N VAL A 484 -9.54 2.55 -25.21
CA VAL A 484 -9.79 2.95 -26.60
C VAL A 484 -10.55 1.85 -27.33
N GLU A 485 -11.64 2.23 -27.99
CA GLU A 485 -12.43 1.33 -28.83
C GLU A 485 -11.97 1.42 -30.29
N MET A 486 -11.40 0.33 -30.81
CA MET A 486 -10.80 0.29 -32.14
C MET A 486 -11.35 -0.88 -32.95
N THR A 487 -11.37 -0.75 -34.27
CA THR A 487 -11.69 -1.85 -35.16
C THR A 487 -10.44 -2.70 -35.38
N ASN A 488 -10.53 -4.00 -35.09
CA ASN A 488 -9.43 -4.91 -35.33
C ASN A 488 -9.36 -5.39 -36.80
N ASP A 489 -8.33 -6.16 -37.15
CA ASP A 489 -8.06 -6.68 -38.48
C ASP A 489 -9.13 -7.65 -39.02
N GLN A 490 -10.07 -8.07 -38.18
CA GLN A 490 -11.26 -8.85 -38.54
C GLN A 490 -12.52 -7.99 -38.71
N GLY A 491 -12.40 -6.66 -38.61
CA GLY A 491 -13.54 -5.74 -38.70
C GLY A 491 -14.41 -5.68 -37.45
N LYS A 492 -13.96 -6.23 -36.31
CA LYS A 492 -14.70 -6.23 -35.05
C LYS A 492 -14.20 -5.10 -34.14
N THR A 493 -15.13 -4.39 -33.49
CA THR A 493 -14.79 -3.44 -32.42
C THR A 493 -14.23 -4.16 -31.21
N GLU A 494 -13.09 -3.70 -30.73
CA GLU A 494 -12.36 -4.21 -29.59
C GLU A 494 -11.97 -3.05 -28.66
N SER A 495 -12.14 -3.25 -27.35
CA SER A 495 -11.77 -2.26 -26.33
C SER A 495 -10.41 -2.63 -25.76
N CYS A 496 -9.46 -1.69 -25.79
CA CYS A 496 -8.13 -1.84 -25.21
C CYS A 496 -8.01 -0.91 -24.00
N THR A 497 -7.77 -1.48 -22.82
CA THR A 497 -7.53 -0.69 -21.60
C THR A 497 -6.16 -0.01 -21.67
N LEU A 498 -6.16 1.32 -21.50
CA LEU A 498 -4.94 2.12 -21.39
C LEU A 498 -4.44 2.15 -19.94
N GLY A 499 -5.34 2.21 -18.96
CA GLY A 499 -4.99 2.19 -17.55
C GLY A 499 -6.15 2.62 -16.66
N SER A 500 -5.89 2.71 -15.35
CA SER A 500 -6.91 3.05 -14.36
C SER A 500 -6.34 3.67 -13.09
N PHE A 501 -7.21 4.28 -12.30
CA PHE A 501 -6.94 4.66 -10.92
C PHE A 501 -8.14 4.31 -10.03
N HIS A 502 -7.91 4.25 -8.72
CA HIS A 502 -8.92 3.90 -7.73
C HIS A 502 -9.06 5.00 -6.68
N ASN A 503 -10.31 5.32 -6.34
CA ASN A 503 -10.65 6.14 -5.18
C ASN A 503 -10.75 5.25 -3.94
N PHE A 504 -9.75 5.31 -3.06
CA PHE A 504 -9.76 4.58 -1.78
C PHE A 504 -10.45 5.39 -0.70
N THR A 505 -11.72 5.09 -0.54
CA THR A 505 -12.61 5.71 0.42
C THR A 505 -13.53 4.64 1.00
N SER A 506 -14.14 4.96 2.13
CA SER A 506 -15.30 4.24 2.67
C SER A 506 -16.49 5.20 2.61
N PRO A 507 -17.74 4.68 2.46
CA PRO A 507 -18.95 5.43 2.77
C PRO A 507 -18.70 6.23 4.04
N VAL A 508 -19.03 7.52 3.98
CA VAL A 508 -18.63 8.49 5.00
C VAL A 508 -18.99 7.93 6.36
N VAL A 509 -17.96 7.50 7.08
CA VAL A 509 -18.08 7.07 8.44
C VAL A 509 -18.28 8.35 9.24
N PRO A 510 -19.46 8.60 9.85
CA PRO A 510 -19.69 9.82 10.64
C PRO A 510 -18.67 9.98 11.77
N ASP A 511 -18.02 8.89 12.15
CA ASP A 511 -17.05 8.80 13.24
C ASP A 511 -15.60 9.13 12.82
N CYS A 512 -15.33 9.43 11.53
CA CYS A 512 -14.02 9.88 11.06
C CYS A 512 -13.98 11.41 10.87
N GLU A 513 -13.28 12.11 11.77
CA GLU A 513 -13.15 13.57 11.73
C GLU A 513 -12.48 14.07 10.43
N ASN A 514 -11.39 13.42 10.00
CA ASN A 514 -10.68 13.78 8.77
C ASN A 514 -11.56 13.68 7.52
N CYS A 515 -12.27 12.56 7.34
CA CYS A 515 -13.15 12.34 6.20
C CYS A 515 -14.34 13.31 6.21
N GLN A 516 -14.93 13.56 7.39
CA GLN A 516 -16.07 14.47 7.52
C GLN A 516 -15.67 15.91 7.16
N LYS A 517 -14.54 16.41 7.68
CA LYS A 517 -14.01 17.73 7.33
C LYS A 517 -13.75 17.87 5.83
N GLN A 518 -13.13 16.87 5.20
CA GLN A 518 -12.89 16.90 3.76
C GLN A 518 -14.18 16.94 2.94
N LYS A 519 -15.20 16.16 3.34
CA LYS A 519 -16.52 16.17 2.70
C LYS A 519 -17.20 17.53 2.80
N ASP A 520 -17.24 18.10 4.01
CA ASP A 520 -17.88 19.39 4.28
C ASP A 520 -17.22 20.54 3.49
N LYS A 521 -15.92 20.41 3.21
CA LYS A 521 -15.13 21.35 2.41
C LYS A 521 -15.10 21.01 0.91
N SER A 522 -15.82 19.98 0.47
CA SER A 522 -15.84 19.50 -0.92
C SER A 522 -14.44 19.23 -1.49
N ALA A 523 -13.55 18.66 -0.66
CA ALA A 523 -12.16 18.41 -1.01
C ALA A 523 -12.05 17.59 -2.31
N LYS A 524 -11.27 18.11 -3.26
CA LYS A 524 -10.97 17.40 -4.50
C LYS A 524 -9.75 16.50 -4.35
N SER A 525 -9.65 15.54 -5.24
CA SER A 525 -8.48 14.70 -5.39
C SER A 525 -7.94 14.73 -6.82
N LYS A 526 -6.68 14.35 -6.98
CA LYS A 526 -5.96 14.23 -8.25
C LYS A 526 -5.47 12.80 -8.48
N ALA A 527 -5.42 12.41 -9.75
CA ALA A 527 -4.83 11.18 -10.22
C ALA A 527 -4.18 11.37 -11.59
N GLN A 528 -3.27 10.46 -11.95
CA GLN A 528 -2.64 10.42 -13.28
C GLN A 528 -2.51 8.99 -13.77
N VAL A 529 -2.87 8.76 -15.02
CA VAL A 529 -2.70 7.47 -15.70
C VAL A 529 -1.73 7.65 -16.89
N PRO A 530 -0.50 7.13 -16.80
CA PRO A 530 0.40 7.06 -17.96
C PRO A 530 -0.17 6.13 -19.04
N ILE A 531 -0.17 6.59 -20.30
CA ILE A 531 -0.74 5.84 -21.43
C ILE A 531 0.24 5.69 -22.60
N THR A 532 1.47 6.20 -22.49
CA THR A 532 2.52 6.09 -23.51
C THR A 532 2.84 4.65 -23.89
N LEU A 533 3.18 3.82 -22.89
CA LEU A 533 3.53 2.43 -23.15
C LEU A 533 2.33 1.64 -23.75
N PRO A 534 1.07 1.79 -23.25
CA PRO A 534 -0.09 1.11 -23.84
C PRO A 534 -0.33 1.52 -25.30
N LEU A 535 -0.26 2.81 -25.60
CA LEU A 535 -0.37 3.32 -26.97
C LEU A 535 0.74 2.75 -27.86
N HIS A 536 1.97 2.68 -27.37
CA HIS A 536 3.07 2.04 -28.08
C HIS A 536 2.79 0.56 -28.39
N GLY A 537 2.21 -0.18 -27.44
CA GLY A 537 1.79 -1.58 -27.64
C GLY A 537 0.74 -1.73 -28.74
N ILE A 538 -0.24 -0.82 -28.76
CA ILE A 538 -1.29 -0.74 -29.79
C ILE A 538 -0.68 -0.43 -31.16
N VAL A 539 0.17 0.58 -31.29
CA VAL A 539 0.81 0.97 -32.57
C VAL A 539 1.67 -0.18 -33.14
N ARG A 540 2.28 -0.99 -32.27
CA ARG A 540 3.05 -2.16 -32.68
C ARG A 540 2.20 -3.39 -33.02
N SER A 541 0.92 -3.37 -32.70
CA SER A 541 0.02 -4.49 -32.94
C SER A 541 -0.38 -4.52 -34.41
N THR A 542 -0.21 -5.67 -35.06
CA THR A 542 -0.76 -5.89 -36.41
C THR A 542 -2.29 -5.99 -36.43
N ARG A 543 -2.92 -6.05 -35.24
CA ARG A 543 -4.37 -6.17 -35.08
C ARG A 543 -5.11 -4.86 -35.34
N PHE A 544 -4.45 -3.69 -35.21
CA PHE A 544 -5.10 -2.38 -35.35
C PHE A 544 -4.43 -1.60 -36.49
N ARG A 545 -4.99 -1.71 -37.70
CA ARG A 545 -4.35 -1.19 -38.92
C ARG A 545 -4.35 0.34 -39.03
N ASP A 546 -5.28 1.00 -38.34
CA ASP A 546 -5.48 2.45 -38.42
C ASP A 546 -4.63 3.21 -37.39
N VAL A 547 -3.99 2.51 -36.45
CA VAL A 547 -3.14 3.10 -35.40
C VAL A 547 -1.68 2.83 -35.73
N VAL A 548 -1.03 3.79 -36.39
CA VAL A 548 0.26 3.56 -37.07
C VAL A 548 1.44 4.38 -36.52
N SER A 549 1.20 5.31 -35.60
CA SER A 549 2.19 6.31 -35.17
C SER A 549 1.91 6.78 -33.75
N LEU A 550 2.99 7.10 -33.02
CA LEU A 550 2.96 7.84 -31.74
C LEU A 550 3.19 9.34 -31.93
N GLU A 551 3.16 9.86 -33.16
CA GLU A 551 3.20 11.31 -33.37
C GLU A 551 1.91 11.96 -32.84
N PRO A 552 1.99 13.15 -32.21
CA PRO A 552 0.84 13.83 -31.62
C PRO A 552 -0.36 13.97 -32.55
N VAL A 553 -0.15 14.25 -33.84
CA VAL A 553 -1.24 14.38 -34.82
C VAL A 553 -2.09 13.12 -34.96
N HIS A 554 -1.49 11.93 -34.83
CA HIS A 554 -2.20 10.65 -34.94
C HIS A 554 -2.82 10.24 -33.62
N VAL A 555 -2.08 10.40 -32.51
CA VAL A 555 -2.58 10.05 -31.18
C VAL A 555 -3.75 10.94 -30.77
N ASN A 556 -3.72 12.24 -31.09
CA ASN A 556 -4.83 13.15 -30.78
C ASN A 556 -6.13 12.69 -31.48
N VAL A 557 -6.05 12.36 -32.77
CA VAL A 557 -7.21 11.86 -33.54
C VAL A 557 -7.72 10.55 -32.95
N LEU A 558 -6.84 9.61 -32.61
CA LEU A 558 -7.23 8.35 -31.97
C LEU A 558 -7.98 8.61 -30.65
N LEU A 559 -7.41 9.43 -29.76
CA LEU A 559 -8.01 9.69 -28.46
C LEU A 559 -9.33 10.47 -28.59
N GLU A 560 -9.43 11.45 -29.47
CA GLU A 560 -10.67 12.20 -29.72
C GLU A 560 -11.82 11.31 -30.20
N GLN A 561 -11.52 10.30 -31.02
CA GLN A 561 -12.53 9.43 -31.63
C GLN A 561 -12.86 8.19 -30.79
N ALA A 562 -11.86 7.61 -30.14
CA ALA A 562 -11.93 6.27 -29.58
C ALA A 562 -11.84 6.20 -28.05
N LEU A 563 -11.39 7.26 -27.36
CA LEU A 563 -11.24 7.23 -25.90
C LEU A 563 -12.61 7.11 -25.21
N LYS A 564 -12.73 6.11 -24.35
CA LYS A 564 -13.87 5.87 -23.47
C LYS A 564 -13.40 5.87 -22.02
N ILE A 565 -14.30 6.31 -21.15
CA ILE A 565 -14.09 6.33 -19.69
C ILE A 565 -15.19 5.48 -19.08
N SER A 566 -14.82 4.51 -18.24
CA SER A 566 -15.76 3.75 -17.44
C SER A 566 -15.52 4.02 -15.96
N VAL A 567 -16.58 4.38 -15.24
CA VAL A 567 -16.57 4.51 -13.78
C VAL A 567 -17.34 3.34 -13.20
N THR A 568 -16.71 2.56 -12.33
CA THR A 568 -17.30 1.39 -11.69
C THR A 568 -17.28 1.58 -10.19
N LYS A 569 -18.45 1.51 -9.56
CA LYS A 569 -18.56 1.50 -8.09
C LYS A 569 -17.97 0.19 -7.57
N VAL A 570 -17.25 0.25 -6.45
CA VAL A 570 -16.52 -0.87 -5.85
C VAL A 570 -17.26 -1.30 -4.58
N SER A 571 -18.60 -1.47 -4.65
CA SER A 571 -19.46 -1.68 -3.49
C SER A 571 -20.26 -2.99 -3.52
N SER A 572 -20.79 -3.40 -2.37
CA SER A 572 -21.72 -4.52 -2.19
C SER A 572 -22.99 -4.41 -3.06
N PRO A 573 -23.64 -5.52 -3.42
CA PRO A 573 -24.90 -5.50 -4.15
C PRO A 573 -26.00 -4.78 -3.36
N PRO A 574 -27.04 -4.25 -4.02
CA PRO A 574 -28.19 -3.67 -3.32
C PRO A 574 -28.82 -4.71 -2.38
N CYS A 575 -29.01 -4.35 -1.11
CA CYS A 575 -29.92 -5.07 -0.22
C CYS A 575 -31.26 -5.20 -0.94
N ARG A 576 -31.68 -6.43 -1.29
CA ARG A 576 -33.07 -6.64 -1.67
C ARG A 576 -33.94 -6.49 -0.41
N PRO A 577 -35.09 -5.80 -0.52
CA PRO A 577 -36.01 -5.61 0.60
C PRO A 577 -36.56 -6.93 1.14
#